data_AF-A0A352JYQ4-F1
#
_entry.id   AF-A0A352JYQ4-F1
#
_cell.length_a   1.000
_cell.length_b   1.000
_cell.length_c   1.000
_cell.angle_alpha   90.00
_cell.angle_beta   90.00
_cell.angle_gamma   90.00
#
_symmetry.space_group_name_H-M   'P 1'
#
loop_
_entity.id
_entity.type
_entity.pdbx_description
1 polymer ?
#
loop_
_entity_poly.entity_id
_entity_poly.type
_entity_poly.pdbx_seq_one_letter_code
_entity_poly.pdbx_strand_id
1 'polypeptide(L)'
;KRLVEIAEETGADAISHGATGKGNDQVRFELGAYALNPAVQVIAPWREWDLTSRETLLAYCDTHKIPVEQKRGKKSPYSMDANLLHISYEGAVLEDPWAEPEEDMWRWSVSPEAAPDRAEEIILGYQNGDPVSINGQSMSPATLLAELNAIGGRHGIGRLDIVENRYVGMKSRGCYETPGGTIMLKAHRALESITLDREVAHFKDSLIAKYA
;
A
#
# COMPACT_ATOMS: atom_id res chain seq x y z
N LYS A 1 -1.33 -14.01 7.29
CA LYS A 1 -1.26 -14.57 8.66
C LYS A 1 -2.63 -14.63 9.34
N ARG A 2 -3.27 -13.51 9.70
CA ARG A 2 -4.52 -13.53 10.48
C ARG A 2 -5.66 -14.37 9.87
N LEU A 3 -5.79 -14.36 8.53
CA LEU A 3 -6.78 -15.19 7.83
C LEU A 3 -6.60 -16.69 8.10
N VAL A 4 -5.36 -17.19 8.12
CA VAL A 4 -5.04 -18.60 8.40
C VAL A 4 -5.28 -18.93 9.86
N GLU A 5 -4.88 -18.04 10.77
CA GLU A 5 -5.14 -18.22 12.21
C GLU A 5 -6.63 -18.32 12.51
N ILE A 6 -7.46 -17.45 11.91
CA ILE A 6 -8.91 -17.51 12.09
C ILE A 6 -9.48 -18.80 11.49
N ALA A 7 -8.99 -19.26 10.34
CA ALA A 7 -9.42 -20.52 9.76
C ALA A 7 -9.15 -21.69 10.73
N GLU A 8 -7.99 -21.73 11.37
CA GLU A 8 -7.67 -22.73 12.39
C GLU A 8 -8.53 -22.58 13.66
N GLU A 9 -8.70 -21.34 14.17
CA GLU A 9 -9.53 -21.03 15.34
C GLU A 9 -10.99 -21.43 15.14
N THR A 10 -11.49 -21.35 13.91
CA THR A 10 -12.90 -21.63 13.56
C THR A 10 -13.11 -23.03 13.00
N GLY A 11 -12.03 -23.79 12.75
CA GLY A 11 -12.11 -25.11 12.11
C GLY A 11 -12.55 -25.05 10.64
N ALA A 12 -12.25 -23.96 9.93
CA ALA A 12 -12.59 -23.82 8.52
C ALA A 12 -11.69 -24.69 7.64
N ASP A 13 -12.29 -25.39 6.67
CA ASP A 13 -11.57 -26.25 5.72
C ASP A 13 -10.82 -25.45 4.63
N ALA A 14 -11.25 -24.21 4.38
CA ALA A 14 -10.73 -23.37 3.31
C ALA A 14 -10.72 -21.89 3.69
N ILE A 15 -9.87 -21.13 2.99
CA ILE A 15 -9.86 -19.67 3.00
C ILE A 15 -10.25 -19.13 1.61
N SER A 16 -10.78 -17.92 1.55
CA SER A 16 -11.10 -17.25 0.29
C SER A 16 -10.58 -15.82 0.21
N HIS A 17 -10.19 -15.36 -0.98
CA HIS A 17 -9.78 -13.99 -1.23
C HIS A 17 -10.40 -13.41 -2.51
N GLY A 18 -10.58 -12.08 -2.53
CA GLY A 18 -11.15 -11.35 -3.66
C GLY A 18 -10.14 -10.77 -4.66
N ALA A 19 -8.85 -11.12 -4.57
CA ALA A 19 -7.84 -10.63 -5.51
C ALA A 19 -8.14 -11.11 -6.96
N THR A 20 -7.93 -10.22 -7.93
CA THR A 20 -8.16 -10.54 -9.35
C THR A 20 -7.04 -11.39 -9.94
N GLY A 21 -7.34 -12.13 -11.02
CA GLY A 21 -6.35 -12.97 -11.72
C GLY A 21 -5.23 -12.20 -12.44
N LYS A 22 -5.28 -10.86 -12.48
CA LYS A 22 -4.28 -10.01 -13.16
C LYS A 22 -3.37 -9.24 -12.20
N GLY A 23 -3.68 -9.26 -10.91
CA GLY A 23 -2.93 -8.53 -9.87
C GLY A 23 -1.85 -9.39 -9.22
N ASN A 24 -0.91 -8.72 -8.53
CA ASN A 24 0.10 -9.39 -7.72
C ASN A 24 -0.47 -9.96 -6.41
N ASP A 25 -1.60 -9.43 -5.92
CA ASP A 25 -2.16 -9.80 -4.62
C ASP A 25 -2.57 -11.27 -4.50
N GLN A 26 -3.01 -11.90 -5.59
CA GLN A 26 -3.30 -13.33 -5.58
C GLN A 26 -2.05 -14.14 -5.19
N VAL A 27 -0.88 -13.78 -5.74
CA VAL A 27 0.39 -14.44 -5.47
C VAL A 27 0.79 -14.19 -4.01
N ARG A 28 0.62 -12.96 -3.52
CA ARG A 28 0.93 -12.57 -2.14
C ARG A 28 0.07 -13.35 -1.13
N PHE A 29 -1.24 -13.41 -1.36
CA PHE A 29 -2.17 -14.11 -0.47
C PHE A 29 -1.91 -15.62 -0.46
N GLU A 30 -1.78 -16.24 -1.63
CA GLU A 30 -1.62 -17.69 -1.74
C GLU A 30 -0.27 -18.16 -1.24
N LEU A 31 0.83 -17.51 -1.65
CA LEU A 31 2.17 -17.88 -1.17
C LEU A 31 2.25 -17.74 0.36
N GLY A 32 1.69 -16.65 0.90
CA GLY A 32 1.63 -16.43 2.34
C GLY A 32 0.74 -17.45 3.07
N ALA A 33 -0.37 -17.86 2.48
CA ALA A 33 -1.25 -18.88 3.04
C ALA A 33 -0.57 -20.25 3.07
N TYR A 34 0.00 -20.70 1.93
CA TYR A 34 0.67 -22.00 1.84
C TYR A 34 1.95 -22.06 2.67
N ALA A 35 2.67 -20.95 2.85
CA ALA A 35 3.83 -20.91 3.73
C ALA A 35 3.46 -21.09 5.23
N LEU A 36 2.24 -20.69 5.62
CA LEU A 36 1.76 -20.81 7.00
C LEU A 36 1.04 -22.13 7.25
N ASN A 37 0.22 -22.56 6.30
CA ASN A 37 -0.50 -23.83 6.34
C ASN A 37 -0.55 -24.42 4.91
N PRO A 38 0.36 -25.34 4.55
CA PRO A 38 0.40 -25.94 3.23
C PRO A 38 -0.84 -26.78 2.86
N ALA A 39 -1.64 -27.19 3.86
CA ALA A 39 -2.82 -28.01 3.66
C ALA A 39 -4.10 -27.17 3.46
N VAL A 40 -4.03 -25.84 3.65
CA VAL A 40 -5.21 -24.97 3.50
C VAL A 40 -5.68 -24.97 2.05
N GLN A 41 -6.98 -25.17 1.84
CA GLN A 41 -7.57 -24.97 0.52
C GLN A 41 -7.81 -23.47 0.30
N VAL A 42 -7.38 -22.94 -0.84
CA VAL A 42 -7.64 -21.54 -1.23
C VAL A 42 -8.71 -21.51 -2.32
N ILE A 43 -9.77 -20.72 -2.10
CA ILE A 43 -10.84 -20.47 -3.06
C ILE A 43 -10.70 -19.03 -3.57
N ALA A 44 -10.54 -18.84 -4.87
CA ALA A 44 -10.36 -17.53 -5.48
C ALA A 44 -11.47 -17.28 -6.52
N PRO A 45 -12.63 -16.76 -6.11
CA PRO A 45 -13.82 -16.68 -6.97
C PRO A 45 -13.56 -16.00 -8.32
N TRP A 46 -12.76 -14.94 -8.33
CA TRP A 46 -12.39 -14.21 -9.57
C TRP A 46 -11.68 -15.05 -10.64
N ARG A 47 -11.20 -16.25 -10.31
CA ARG A 47 -10.61 -17.21 -11.27
C ARG A 47 -11.54 -18.37 -11.61
N GLU A 48 -12.61 -18.56 -10.85
CA GLU A 48 -13.46 -19.76 -10.93
C GLU A 48 -14.85 -19.45 -11.47
N TRP A 49 -15.39 -18.26 -11.22
CA TRP A 49 -16.75 -17.90 -11.61
C TRP A 49 -16.85 -17.17 -12.96
N ASP A 50 -18.07 -17.00 -13.45
CA ASP A 50 -18.37 -16.27 -14.69
C ASP A 50 -18.79 -14.80 -14.46
N LEU A 51 -18.64 -14.28 -13.22
CA LEU A 51 -18.99 -12.90 -12.88
C LEU A 51 -17.84 -11.95 -13.27
N THR A 52 -17.87 -11.47 -14.51
CA THR A 52 -16.74 -10.76 -15.15
C THR A 52 -16.86 -9.24 -15.15
N SER A 53 -18.03 -8.69 -14.81
CA SER A 53 -18.27 -7.24 -14.83
C SER A 53 -19.05 -6.74 -13.62
N ARG A 54 -18.94 -5.44 -13.33
CA ARG A 54 -19.74 -4.80 -12.28
C ARG A 54 -21.23 -4.98 -12.51
N GLU A 55 -21.68 -4.97 -13.76
CA GLU A 55 -23.09 -5.18 -14.12
C GLU A 55 -23.53 -6.61 -13.78
N THR A 56 -22.72 -7.62 -14.13
CA THR A 56 -23.00 -9.02 -13.76
C THR A 56 -23.02 -9.24 -12.25
N LEU A 57 -22.13 -8.56 -11.51
CA LEU A 57 -22.11 -8.60 -10.04
C LEU A 57 -23.35 -7.94 -9.43
N LEU A 58 -23.79 -6.80 -9.98
CA LEU A 58 -25.02 -6.14 -9.52
C LEU A 58 -26.25 -7.01 -9.79
N ALA A 59 -26.34 -7.64 -10.98
CA ALA A 59 -27.42 -8.57 -11.30
C ALA A 59 -27.42 -9.82 -10.40
N TYR A 60 -26.24 -10.34 -10.05
CA TYR A 60 -26.08 -11.43 -9.08
C TYR A 60 -26.59 -11.01 -7.70
N CYS A 61 -26.20 -9.83 -7.23
CA CYS A 61 -26.67 -9.27 -5.96
C CYS A 61 -28.20 -9.06 -5.95
N ASP A 62 -28.78 -8.52 -7.02
CA ASP A 62 -30.23 -8.32 -7.15
C ASP A 62 -30.98 -9.66 -7.12
N THR A 63 -30.48 -10.65 -7.85
CA THR A 63 -31.06 -12.01 -7.90
C THR A 63 -31.02 -12.70 -6.53
N HIS A 64 -29.92 -12.52 -5.79
CA HIS A 64 -29.71 -13.13 -4.48
C HIS A 64 -30.09 -12.23 -3.29
N LYS A 65 -30.70 -11.08 -3.55
CA LYS A 65 -31.16 -10.12 -2.53
C LYS A 65 -30.03 -9.67 -1.58
N ILE A 66 -28.82 -9.54 -2.11
CA ILE A 66 -27.66 -9.01 -1.38
C ILE A 66 -27.76 -7.48 -1.43
N PRO A 67 -27.94 -6.79 -0.29
CA PRO A 67 -28.04 -5.34 -0.29
C PRO A 67 -26.69 -4.72 -0.69
N VAL A 68 -26.68 -3.96 -1.79
CA VAL A 68 -25.51 -3.20 -2.24
C VAL A 68 -25.84 -1.71 -2.13
N GLU A 69 -25.02 -0.97 -1.41
CA GLU A 69 -25.06 0.49 -1.42
C GLU A 69 -24.68 0.98 -2.82
N GLN A 70 -25.67 1.18 -3.68
CA GLN A 70 -25.44 1.78 -4.99
C GLN A 70 -25.01 3.24 -4.77
N LYS A 71 -23.70 3.53 -4.81
CA LYS A 71 -23.23 4.89 -5.15
C LYS A 71 -23.64 5.18 -6.60
N ARG A 72 -24.90 5.51 -6.82
CA ARG A 72 -25.42 6.01 -8.09
C ARG A 72 -24.65 7.29 -8.43
N GLY A 73 -23.81 7.26 -9.46
CA GLY A 73 -23.32 8.45 -10.14
C GLY A 73 -21.85 8.84 -9.95
N LYS A 74 -21.10 8.27 -8.99
CA LYS A 74 -19.65 8.52 -8.87
C LYS A 74 -18.90 7.19 -8.80
N LYS A 75 -18.52 6.65 -9.96
CA LYS A 75 -17.43 5.67 -10.01
C LYS A 75 -16.20 6.36 -9.42
N SER A 76 -15.50 5.73 -8.49
CA SER A 76 -14.11 6.13 -8.24
C SER A 76 -13.39 5.95 -9.58
N PRO A 77 -12.78 7.01 -10.15
CA PRO A 77 -12.07 6.87 -11.42
C PRO A 77 -10.90 5.89 -11.31
N TYR A 78 -10.39 5.67 -10.09
CA TYR A 78 -9.23 4.84 -9.81
C TYR A 78 -9.57 3.63 -8.95
N SER A 79 -8.84 2.53 -9.19
CA SER A 79 -8.66 1.47 -8.20
C SER A 79 -7.71 1.99 -7.12
N MET A 80 -8.13 1.86 -5.86
CA MET A 80 -7.42 2.45 -4.74
C MET A 80 -7.29 1.44 -3.61
N ASP A 81 -6.08 1.28 -3.08
CA ASP A 81 -5.82 0.58 -1.83
C ASP A 81 -5.17 1.55 -0.84
N ALA A 82 -5.58 1.48 0.42
CA ALA A 82 -5.14 2.41 1.45
C ALA A 82 -4.92 1.67 2.77
N ASN A 83 -3.73 1.85 3.33
CA ASN A 83 -3.37 1.42 4.67
C ASN A 83 -2.57 2.54 5.34
N LEU A 84 -2.10 2.34 6.57
CA LEU A 84 -1.38 3.39 7.30
C LEU A 84 -0.06 3.82 6.63
N LEU A 85 0.59 2.95 5.86
CA LEU A 85 1.88 3.23 5.23
C LEU A 85 1.74 4.01 3.92
N HIS A 86 0.73 3.69 3.13
CA HIS A 86 0.52 4.35 1.84
C HIS A 86 -0.90 4.23 1.31
N ILE A 87 -1.19 5.08 0.32
CA ILE A 87 -2.30 4.89 -0.63
C ILE A 87 -1.71 4.62 -2.01
N SER A 88 -2.26 3.64 -2.72
CA SER A 88 -1.96 3.38 -4.13
C SER A 88 -3.16 3.70 -5.02
N TYR A 89 -2.90 4.22 -6.21
CA TYR A 89 -3.89 4.55 -7.24
C TYR A 89 -3.47 3.92 -8.57
N GLU A 90 -4.39 3.22 -9.22
CA GLU A 90 -4.16 2.63 -10.54
C GLU A 90 -5.44 2.58 -11.40
N GLY A 91 -5.26 2.30 -12.68
CA GLY A 91 -6.35 2.14 -13.64
C GLY A 91 -6.88 3.44 -14.25
N ALA A 92 -7.84 3.27 -15.16
CA ALA A 92 -8.47 4.35 -15.92
C ALA A 92 -7.45 5.28 -16.61
N VAL A 93 -7.51 6.59 -16.36
CA VAL A 93 -6.64 7.58 -17.02
C VAL A 93 -5.17 7.39 -16.67
N LEU A 94 -4.85 6.77 -15.52
CA LEU A 94 -3.46 6.48 -15.15
C LEU A 94 -2.82 5.39 -16.02
N GLU A 95 -3.60 4.58 -16.75
CA GLU A 95 -3.02 3.59 -17.68
C GLU A 95 -2.36 4.22 -18.91
N ASP A 96 -2.65 5.49 -19.19
CA ASP A 96 -1.90 6.28 -20.18
C ASP A 96 -0.77 7.04 -19.47
N PRO A 97 0.52 6.65 -19.63
CA PRO A 97 1.64 7.35 -19.00
C PRO A 97 1.82 8.80 -19.45
N TRP A 98 1.14 9.22 -20.52
CA TRP A 98 1.15 10.60 -21.00
C TRP A 98 0.14 11.51 -20.30
N ALA A 99 -0.82 10.93 -19.57
CA ALA A 99 -1.79 11.70 -18.79
C ALA A 99 -1.21 12.03 -17.41
N GLU A 100 -1.31 13.29 -16.98
CA GLU A 100 -0.91 13.71 -15.64
C GLU A 100 -1.88 13.19 -14.58
N PRO A 101 -1.42 12.83 -13.36
CA PRO A 101 -2.32 12.50 -12.26
C PRO A 101 -3.18 13.70 -11.86
N GLU A 102 -4.50 13.50 -11.75
CA GLU A 102 -5.43 14.58 -11.37
C GLU A 102 -5.22 15.00 -9.90
N GLU A 103 -5.31 16.30 -9.60
CA GLU A 103 -5.04 16.79 -8.24
C GLU A 103 -6.03 16.26 -7.20
N ASP A 104 -7.29 16.03 -7.59
CA ASP A 104 -8.34 15.49 -6.71
C ASP A 104 -8.22 13.98 -6.45
N MET A 105 -7.27 13.32 -7.11
CA MET A 105 -6.91 11.93 -6.84
C MET A 105 -6.20 11.80 -5.48
N TRP A 106 -5.29 12.73 -5.18
CA TRP A 106 -4.45 12.69 -3.98
C TRP A 106 -5.28 13.01 -2.73
N ARG A 107 -5.19 12.15 -1.70
CA ARG A 107 -6.06 12.22 -0.52
C ARG A 107 -5.37 12.66 0.75
N TRP A 108 -4.06 12.44 0.86
CA TRP A 108 -3.31 12.71 2.08
C TRP A 108 -2.41 13.93 1.94
N SER A 109 -1.82 14.10 0.77
CA SER A 109 -0.82 15.10 0.49
C SER A 109 -1.38 16.25 -0.34
N VAL A 110 -0.87 17.45 -0.11
CA VAL A 110 -1.04 18.60 -1.02
C VAL A 110 0.04 18.56 -2.11
N SER A 111 -0.15 19.28 -3.22
CA SER A 111 0.93 19.47 -4.18
C SER A 111 2.06 20.32 -3.58
N PRO A 112 3.32 20.21 -4.05
CA PRO A 112 4.39 21.09 -3.61
C PRO A 112 4.07 22.59 -3.76
N GLU A 113 3.30 22.98 -4.77
CA GLU A 113 2.84 24.36 -5.00
C GLU A 113 1.80 24.83 -3.97
N ALA A 114 1.06 23.90 -3.37
CA ALA A 114 0.07 24.17 -2.33
C ALA A 114 0.63 23.98 -0.90
N ALA A 115 1.88 23.54 -0.77
CA ALA A 115 2.55 23.37 0.52
C ALA A 115 2.87 24.74 1.17
N PRO A 116 2.98 24.82 2.51
CA PRO A 116 3.38 26.05 3.19
C PRO A 116 4.76 26.56 2.76
N ASP A 117 4.90 27.87 2.57
CA ASP A 117 6.19 28.53 2.28
C ASP A 117 7.22 28.38 3.42
N ARG A 118 6.75 28.09 4.64
CA ARG A 118 7.59 27.96 5.83
C ARG A 118 7.88 26.49 6.10
N ALA A 119 9.17 26.14 6.11
CA ALA A 119 9.65 24.83 6.52
C ALA A 119 9.26 24.51 7.98
N GLU A 120 8.95 23.23 8.21
CA GLU A 120 8.75 22.66 9.54
C GLU A 120 9.94 21.75 9.86
N GLU A 121 10.61 22.02 10.98
CA GLU A 121 11.72 21.20 11.46
C GLU A 121 11.20 20.16 12.44
N ILE A 122 11.59 18.90 12.22
CA ILE A 122 11.25 17.78 13.09
C ILE A 122 12.51 17.02 13.49
N ILE A 123 12.52 16.52 14.73
CA ILE A 123 13.58 15.67 15.25
C ILE A 123 13.00 14.27 15.46
N LEU A 124 13.56 13.27 14.77
CA LEU A 124 13.20 11.87 14.96
C LEU A 124 14.18 11.20 15.91
N GLY A 125 13.66 10.67 17.01
CA GLY A 125 14.43 9.82 17.91
C GLY A 125 14.40 8.38 17.40
N TYR A 126 15.56 7.72 17.45
CA TYR A 126 15.73 6.34 17.00
C TYR A 126 16.24 5.44 18.12
N GLN A 127 15.82 4.17 18.07
CA GLN A 127 16.35 3.10 18.89
C GLN A 127 16.48 1.83 18.05
N ASN A 128 17.70 1.28 17.94
CA ASN A 128 17.97 0.04 17.19
C ASN A 128 17.47 0.05 15.73
N GLY A 129 17.48 1.20 15.08
CA GLY A 129 17.00 1.37 13.70
C GLY A 129 15.54 1.80 13.58
N ASP A 130 14.74 1.67 14.64
CA ASP A 130 13.32 2.07 14.60
C ASP A 130 13.12 3.49 15.13
N PRO A 131 12.27 4.31 14.47
CA PRO A 131 11.88 5.60 15.04
C PRO A 131 10.93 5.39 16.23
N VAL A 132 11.20 6.07 17.33
CA VAL A 132 10.45 5.93 18.60
C VAL A 132 9.84 7.24 19.11
N SER A 133 10.26 8.39 18.56
CA SER A 133 9.74 9.70 18.97
C SER A 133 9.83 10.75 17.86
N ILE A 134 8.97 11.78 17.98
CA ILE A 134 9.00 13.00 17.17
C ILE A 134 9.10 14.19 18.12
N ASN A 135 10.08 15.08 17.90
CA ASN A 135 10.33 16.26 18.74
C ASN A 135 10.44 15.93 20.25
N GLY A 136 11.08 14.79 20.55
CA GLY A 136 11.27 14.29 21.93
C GLY A 136 10.05 13.60 22.54
N GLN A 137 8.89 13.60 21.87
CA GLN A 137 7.68 12.93 22.35
C GLN A 137 7.66 11.48 21.88
N SER A 138 7.68 10.54 22.83
CA SER A 138 7.62 9.10 22.53
C SER A 138 6.22 8.71 22.05
N MET A 139 6.15 7.85 21.03
CA MET A 139 4.90 7.46 20.38
C MET A 139 4.90 5.97 20.05
N SER A 140 3.70 5.39 19.88
CA SER A 140 3.60 4.04 19.29
C SER A 140 3.98 4.10 17.80
N PRO A 141 4.44 2.98 17.18
CA PRO A 141 4.79 2.98 15.76
C PRO A 141 3.66 3.47 14.85
N ALA A 142 2.42 3.09 15.16
CA ALA A 142 1.25 3.50 14.39
C ALA A 142 0.97 5.01 14.54
N THR A 143 1.04 5.54 15.76
CA THR A 143 0.86 6.97 16.02
C THR A 143 1.96 7.80 15.36
N LEU A 144 3.21 7.32 15.43
CA LEU A 144 4.36 7.98 14.82
C LEU A 144 4.21 8.05 13.30
N LEU A 145 3.86 6.95 12.64
CA LEU A 145 3.64 6.94 11.19
C LEU A 145 2.45 7.80 10.77
N ALA A 146 1.36 7.82 11.54
CA ALA A 146 0.22 8.70 11.31
C ALA A 146 0.61 10.19 11.40
N GLU A 147 1.40 10.56 12.41
CA GLU A 147 1.90 11.93 12.59
C GLU A 147 2.83 12.33 11.45
N LEU A 148 3.75 11.44 11.04
CA LEU A 148 4.61 11.68 9.89
C LEU A 148 3.83 11.79 8.57
N ASN A 149 2.75 11.02 8.40
CA ASN A 149 1.86 11.16 7.26
C ASN A 149 1.18 12.54 7.25
N ALA A 150 0.72 13.02 8.40
CA ALA A 150 0.09 14.33 8.51
C ALA A 150 1.07 15.47 8.21
N ILE A 151 2.27 15.42 8.80
CA ILE A 151 3.33 16.42 8.57
C ILE A 151 3.77 16.37 7.10
N GLY A 152 4.16 15.20 6.61
CA GLY A 152 4.64 15.04 5.23
C GLY A 152 3.57 15.40 4.20
N GLY A 153 2.33 14.99 4.42
CA GLY A 153 1.21 15.29 3.54
C GLY A 153 0.96 16.80 3.41
N ARG A 154 0.97 17.53 4.53
CA ARG A 154 0.83 18.99 4.54
C ARG A 154 1.97 19.72 3.81
N HIS A 155 3.16 19.13 3.74
CA HIS A 155 4.34 19.68 3.08
C HIS A 155 4.61 19.08 1.68
N GLY A 156 3.62 18.38 1.09
CA GLY A 156 3.71 17.82 -0.25
C GLY A 156 4.76 16.72 -0.43
N ILE A 157 5.11 16.01 0.65
CA ILE A 157 6.10 14.94 0.64
C ILE A 157 5.45 13.60 0.28
N GLY A 158 6.13 12.80 -0.53
CA GLY A 158 5.84 11.37 -0.68
C GLY A 158 4.78 11.03 -1.73
N ARG A 159 4.48 11.94 -2.67
CA ARG A 159 3.82 11.58 -3.93
C ARG A 159 4.84 10.89 -4.85
N LEU A 160 4.47 9.76 -5.42
CA LEU A 160 5.25 9.00 -6.41
C LEU A 160 4.35 8.69 -7.60
N ASP A 161 4.87 8.81 -8.81
CA ASP A 161 4.24 8.38 -10.07
C ASP A 161 5.26 7.56 -10.85
N ILE A 162 4.99 6.27 -11.00
CA ILE A 162 5.94 5.31 -11.55
C ILE A 162 5.27 4.31 -12.49
N VAL A 163 6.06 3.81 -13.44
CA VAL A 163 5.73 2.59 -14.20
C VAL A 163 6.55 1.44 -13.62
N GLU A 164 5.86 0.46 -13.06
CA GLU A 164 6.47 -0.69 -12.40
C GLU A 164 6.32 -1.99 -13.21
N ASN A 165 7.18 -2.97 -12.92
CA ASN A 165 7.07 -4.31 -13.48
C ASN A 165 6.28 -5.19 -12.49
N ARG A 166 5.13 -5.72 -12.92
CA ARG A 166 4.38 -6.69 -12.13
C ARG A 166 5.02 -8.07 -12.23
N TYR A 167 4.88 -8.86 -11.17
CA TYR A 167 5.37 -10.24 -11.11
C TYR A 167 4.77 -11.11 -12.23
N VAL A 168 3.51 -10.81 -12.60
CA VAL A 168 2.78 -11.50 -13.68
C VAL A 168 3.25 -11.14 -15.10
N GLY A 169 4.33 -10.37 -15.25
CA GLY A 169 5.02 -10.17 -16.53
C GLY A 169 4.55 -8.98 -17.37
N MET A 170 3.72 -8.09 -16.81
CA MET A 170 3.28 -6.85 -17.47
C MET A 170 3.77 -5.61 -16.72
N LYS A 171 3.83 -4.48 -17.42
CA LYS A 171 4.00 -3.18 -16.78
C LYS A 171 2.65 -2.61 -16.36
N SER A 172 2.67 -1.79 -15.32
CA SER A 172 1.51 -1.02 -14.87
C SER A 172 2.01 0.32 -14.35
N ARG A 173 1.24 1.38 -14.60
CA ARG A 173 1.49 2.69 -14.01
C ARG A 173 0.69 2.79 -12.70
N GLY A 174 1.37 3.22 -11.65
CA GLY A 174 0.80 3.42 -10.32
C GLY A 174 1.24 4.75 -9.74
N CYS A 175 0.29 5.43 -9.12
CA CYS A 175 0.56 6.61 -8.31
C CYS A 175 0.45 6.24 -6.83
N TYR A 176 1.32 6.79 -5.98
CA TYR A 176 1.39 6.42 -4.57
C TYR A 176 1.54 7.66 -3.67
N GLU A 177 0.90 7.63 -2.51
CA GLU A 177 1.14 8.56 -1.40
C GLU A 177 1.76 7.79 -0.23
N THR A 178 3.00 8.11 0.13
CA THR A 178 3.65 7.59 1.35
C THR A 178 4.47 8.68 2.05
N PRO A 179 3.83 9.72 2.61
CA PRO A 179 4.55 10.84 3.19
C PRO A 179 5.43 10.41 4.37
N GLY A 180 4.86 9.66 5.31
CA GLY A 180 5.59 9.18 6.48
C GLY A 180 6.66 8.15 6.13
N GLY A 181 6.36 7.23 5.19
CA GLY A 181 7.36 6.28 4.68
C GLY A 181 8.55 6.98 4.01
N THR A 182 8.29 8.04 3.25
CA THR A 182 9.34 8.86 2.60
C THR A 182 10.24 9.55 3.62
N ILE A 183 9.64 10.17 4.65
CA ILE A 183 10.39 10.82 5.74
C ILE A 183 11.21 9.78 6.51
N MET A 184 10.59 8.66 6.90
CA MET A 184 11.26 7.58 7.64
C MET A 184 12.45 7.01 6.87
N LEU A 185 12.32 6.77 5.57
CA LEU A 185 13.42 6.26 4.75
C LEU A 185 14.58 7.25 4.73
N LYS A 186 14.30 8.55 4.50
CA LYS A 186 15.35 9.58 4.48
C LYS A 186 16.07 9.71 5.82
N ALA A 187 15.33 9.71 6.92
CA ALA A 187 15.87 9.81 8.26
C ALA A 187 16.66 8.55 8.68
N HIS A 188 16.16 7.35 8.33
CA HIS A 188 16.87 6.09 8.59
C HIS A 188 18.21 6.06 7.87
N ARG A 189 18.26 6.49 6.60
CA ARG A 189 19.53 6.62 5.85
C ARG A 189 20.51 7.61 6.47
N ALA A 190 20.01 8.71 7.05
CA ALA A 190 20.84 9.68 7.74
C ALA A 190 21.39 9.12 9.07
N LEU A 191 20.62 8.30 9.79
CA LEU A 191 21.12 7.59 10.98
C LEU A 191 22.20 6.57 10.60
N GLU A 192 21.96 5.78 9.55
CA GLU A 192 22.92 4.77 9.08
C GLU A 192 24.27 5.38 8.70
N SER A 193 24.28 6.56 8.09
CA SER A 193 25.53 7.20 7.62
C SER A 193 26.48 7.59 8.76
N ILE A 194 25.99 7.69 10.00
CA ILE A 194 26.79 8.01 11.18
C ILE A 194 26.93 6.83 12.16
N THR A 195 26.22 5.72 11.93
CA THR A 195 26.20 4.55 12.85
C THR A 195 26.76 3.28 12.24
N LEU A 196 26.83 3.18 10.90
CA LEU A 196 27.39 2.01 10.21
C LEU A 196 28.79 2.32 9.68
N ASP A 197 29.67 1.32 9.75
CA ASP A 197 30.93 1.38 9.02
C ASP A 197 30.70 1.22 7.52
N ARG A 198 31.72 1.61 6.75
CA ARG A 198 31.69 1.61 5.28
C ARG A 198 31.34 0.25 4.69
N GLU A 199 31.94 -0.84 5.16
CA GLU A 199 31.75 -2.17 4.56
C GLU A 199 30.35 -2.72 4.85
N VAL A 200 29.86 -2.51 6.08
CA VAL A 200 28.48 -2.87 6.44
C VAL A 200 27.47 -2.07 5.63
N ALA A 201 27.68 -0.77 5.43
CA ALA A 201 26.81 0.07 4.62
C ALA A 201 26.74 -0.41 3.16
N HIS A 202 27.89 -0.67 2.53
CA HIS A 202 27.94 -1.21 1.15
C HIS A 202 27.28 -2.58 1.04
N PHE A 203 27.55 -3.47 1.98
CA PHE A 203 26.96 -4.80 1.98
C PHE A 203 25.44 -4.72 2.14
N LYS A 204 24.95 -3.94 3.10
CA LYS A 204 23.51 -3.71 3.29
C LYS A 204 22.87 -3.19 2.00
N ASP A 205 23.45 -2.18 1.35
CA ASP A 205 22.88 -1.61 0.13
C ASP A 205 22.78 -2.63 -1.01
N SER A 206 23.72 -3.58 -1.09
CA SER A 206 23.66 -4.67 -2.07
C SER A 206 22.47 -5.63 -1.88
N LEU A 207 21.87 -5.64 -0.68
CA LEU A 207 20.75 -6.53 -0.33
C LEU A 207 19.39 -5.88 -0.57
N ILE A 208 19.31 -4.56 -0.71
CA ILE A 208 18.03 -3.83 -0.74
C ILE A 208 17.18 -4.23 -1.95
N ALA A 209 17.78 -4.31 -3.14
CA ALA A 209 17.06 -4.71 -4.35
C ALA A 209 16.60 -6.18 -4.33
N LYS A 210 17.17 -7.02 -3.46
CA LYS A 210 16.73 -8.41 -3.26
C LYS A 210 15.63 -8.53 -2.20
N TYR A 211 15.61 -7.61 -1.25
CA TYR A 211 14.62 -7.56 -0.19
C TYR A 211 13.31 -6.93 -0.67
N ALA A 212 13.40 -5.92 -1.54
CA ALA A 212 12.27 -5.28 -2.22
C ALA A 212 11.62 -6.23 -3.23
#